data_AF-A0A3D4F0P2-F1
#
_entry.id   AF-A0A3D4F0P2-F1
#
_cell.length_a   1.000
_cell.length_b   1.000
_cell.length_c   1.000
_cell.angle_alpha   90.00
_cell.angle_beta   90.00
_cell.angle_gamma   90.00
#
_symmetry.space_group_name_H-M   'P 1'
#
loop_
_entity.id
_entity.type
_entity.pdbx_description
1 polymer ?
#
loop_
_entity_poly.entity_id
_entity_poly.type
_entity_poly.pdbx_seq_one_letter_code
_entity_poly.pdbx_strand_id
1 'polypeptide(L)'
;VEKLWQKRQADPNQVLAHTGGRDVIEALEKRMGWELPETRAVLKNAGNCSSPCILFALEERLRQSENDSRYWLTSFGAGFSAHSCEMWR
;
A
#
# COMPACT_ATOMS: atom_id res chain seq x y z
N VAL A 1 2.97 7.49 -8.05
CA VAL A 1 2.91 7.25 -6.58
C VAL A 1 3.52 8.39 -5.79
N GLU A 2 4.79 8.77 -6.01
CA GLU A 2 5.44 9.88 -5.27
C GLU A 2 4.64 11.19 -5.24
N LYS A 3 4.14 11.65 -6.39
CA LYS A 3 3.26 12.84 -6.48
C LYS A 3 1.96 12.70 -5.67
N LEU A 4 1.46 11.48 -5.50
CA LEU A 4 0.27 11.20 -4.70
C LEU A 4 0.62 11.17 -3.20
N TRP A 5 1.78 10.61 -2.85
CA TRP A 5 2.31 10.56 -1.49
C TRP A 5 2.53 11.95 -0.88
N GLN A 6 3.01 12.89 -1.70
CA GLN A 6 3.19 14.30 -1.31
C GLN A 6 1.87 15.03 -1.04
N LYS A 7 0.74 14.53 -1.55
CA LYS A 7 -0.59 15.12 -1.33
C LYS A 7 -1.25 14.63 -0.05
N ARG A 8 -0.61 13.74 0.71
CA ARG A 8 -1.19 13.21 1.94
C ARG A 8 -1.42 14.34 2.95
N GLN A 9 -2.52 14.28 3.70
CA GLN A 9 -2.87 15.32 4.67
C GLN A 9 -2.12 15.17 5.99
N ALA A 10 -1.74 13.95 6.35
CA ALA A 10 -0.87 13.67 7.48
C ALA A 10 -0.18 12.30 7.29
N ASP A 11 0.75 11.99 8.19
CA ASP A 11 1.38 10.68 8.22
C ASP A 11 0.36 9.59 8.62
N PRO A 12 0.28 8.49 7.87
CA PRO A 12 -0.60 7.37 8.21
C PRO A 12 0.03 6.52 9.33
N ASN A 13 -0.79 5.72 10.01
CA ASN A 13 -0.28 4.64 10.84
C ASN A 13 0.39 3.56 9.98
N GLN A 14 -0.20 3.27 8.82
CA GLN A 14 0.37 2.32 7.87
C GLN A 14 0.17 2.71 6.40
N VAL A 15 1.18 2.42 5.60
CA VAL A 15 1.13 2.52 4.13
C VAL A 15 0.84 1.14 3.55
N LEU A 16 -0.15 1.08 2.66
CA LEU A 16 -0.55 -0.14 1.97
C LEU A 16 -0.42 0.12 0.47
N ALA A 17 0.20 -0.80 -0.26
CA ALA A 17 0.44 -0.62 -1.69
C ALA A 17 -0.01 -1.85 -2.51
N HIS A 18 -0.31 -1.62 -3.78
CA HIS A 18 -0.34 -2.69 -4.76
C HIS A 18 1.04 -3.37 -4.83
N THR A 19 1.03 -4.70 -4.94
CA THR A 19 2.25 -5.52 -4.85
C THR A 19 3.22 -5.28 -5.98
N GLY A 20 2.75 -5.15 -7.22
CA GLY A 20 3.62 -5.08 -8.40
C GLY A 20 4.54 -6.29 -8.48
N GLY A 21 5.82 -6.09 -8.15
CA GLY A 21 6.81 -7.16 -7.94
C GLY A 21 7.78 -6.77 -6.83
N ARG A 22 8.70 -7.65 -6.45
CA ARG A 22 9.66 -7.41 -5.35
C ARG A 22 10.37 -6.06 -5.48
N ASP A 23 10.96 -5.81 -6.65
CA ASP A 23 11.75 -4.61 -6.90
C ASP A 23 10.88 -3.33 -6.89
N VAL A 24 9.58 -3.46 -7.19
CA VAL A 24 8.61 -2.36 -7.09
C VAL A 24 8.35 -2.04 -5.62
N ILE A 25 8.16 -3.04 -4.76
CA ILE A 25 7.97 -2.85 -3.32
C ILE A 25 9.21 -2.15 -2.72
N GLU A 26 10.41 -2.61 -3.05
CA GLU A 26 11.66 -1.98 -2.57
C GLU A 26 11.78 -0.52 -3.02
N ALA A 27 11.43 -0.22 -4.27
CA ALA A 27 11.41 1.14 -4.78
C ALA A 27 10.39 2.02 -4.04
N LEU A 28 9.21 1.48 -3.73
CA LEU A 28 8.16 2.16 -2.99
C LEU A 28 8.60 2.47 -1.55
N GLU A 29 9.12 1.48 -0.83
CA GLU A 29 9.60 1.65 0.55
C GLU A 29 10.69 2.72 0.62
N LYS A 30 11.67 2.65 -0.29
CA LYS A 30 12.75 3.65 -0.35
C LYS A 30 12.24 5.07 -0.61
N ARG A 31 11.22 5.23 -1.46
CA ARG A 31 10.67 6.54 -1.85
C ARG A 31 9.75 7.13 -0.80
N MET A 32 9.01 6.30 -0.08
CA MET A 32 8.05 6.75 0.93
C MET A 32 8.66 6.79 2.34
N GLY A 33 9.76 6.06 2.58
CA GLY A 33 10.33 5.91 3.91
C GLY A 33 9.47 5.05 4.85
N TRP A 34 8.67 4.15 4.28
CA TRP A 34 7.74 3.28 5.01
C TRP A 34 7.99 1.83 4.64
N GLU A 35 7.94 0.93 5.60
CA GLU A 35 7.95 -0.51 5.34
C GLU A 35 6.56 -0.97 4.90
N LEU A 36 6.50 -1.96 4.00
CA LEU A 36 5.24 -2.47 3.45
C LEU A 36 5.04 -3.97 3.74
N PRO A 37 5.03 -4.40 5.02
CA PRO A 37 5.04 -5.81 5.39
C PRO A 37 3.82 -6.58 4.87
N GLU A 38 2.62 -5.98 4.88
CA GLU A 38 1.39 -6.60 4.38
C GLU A 38 1.45 -6.72 2.85
N THR A 39 1.99 -5.71 2.16
CA THR A 39 2.19 -5.78 0.72
C THR A 39 3.18 -6.91 0.37
N ARG A 40 4.26 -7.06 1.14
CA ARG A 40 5.22 -8.17 0.97
C ARG A 40 4.57 -9.53 1.24
N ALA A 41 3.75 -9.63 2.28
CA ALA A 41 3.02 -10.84 2.62
C ALA A 41 2.04 -11.24 1.51
N VAL A 42 1.28 -10.29 0.96
CA VAL A 42 0.38 -10.52 -0.18
C VAL A 42 1.16 -11.00 -1.40
N LEU A 43 2.28 -10.37 -1.76
CA LEU A 43 3.09 -10.82 -2.89
C LEU A 43 3.61 -12.26 -2.69
N LYS A 44 4.03 -12.60 -1.47
CA LYS A 44 4.51 -13.95 -1.12
C LYS A 44 3.39 -15.00 -1.16
N ASN A 45 2.21 -14.68 -0.64
CA ASN A 45 1.14 -15.64 -0.41
C ASN A 45 0.19 -15.78 -1.61
N ALA A 46 -0.06 -14.68 -2.34
CA ALA A 46 -1.03 -14.62 -3.44
C ALA A 46 -0.40 -14.20 -4.78
N GLY A 47 0.84 -13.70 -4.79
CA GLY A 47 1.45 -13.14 -6.00
C GLY A 47 0.89 -11.77 -6.36
N ASN A 48 1.07 -11.38 -7.63
CA ASN A 48 0.44 -10.17 -8.16
C ASN A 48 -0.91 -10.52 -8.80
N CYS A 49 -1.97 -10.44 -7.99
CA CYS A 49 -3.36 -10.62 -8.42
C CYS A 49 -3.99 -9.33 -8.99
N SER A 50 -3.20 -8.37 -9.50
CA SER A 50 -3.69 -7.07 -10.00
C SER A 50 -4.27 -6.19 -8.88
N SER A 51 -5.30 -5.39 -9.19
CA SER A 51 -5.91 -4.42 -8.29
C SER A 51 -6.34 -4.95 -6.92
N PRO A 52 -6.86 -6.19 -6.70
CA PRO A 52 -7.29 -6.65 -5.38
C PRO A 52 -6.15 -6.80 -4.36
N CYS A 53 -4.88 -6.84 -4.77
CA CYS A 53 -3.75 -6.99 -3.83
C CYS A 53 -3.74 -5.94 -2.71
N ILE A 54 -4.16 -4.71 -3.00
CA ILE A 54 -4.25 -3.65 -1.98
C ILE A 54 -5.31 -3.96 -0.91
N LEU A 55 -6.41 -4.62 -1.30
CA LEU A 55 -7.50 -4.97 -0.39
C LEU A 55 -7.10 -6.12 0.54
N PHE A 56 -6.28 -7.06 0.05
CA PHE A 56 -5.72 -8.12 0.90
C PHE A 56 -4.76 -7.53 1.95
N ALA A 57 -3.91 -6.59 1.54
CA ALA A 57 -3.01 -5.90 2.48
C ALA A 57 -3.80 -5.08 3.52
N LEU A 58 -4.88 -4.42 3.10
CA LEU A 58 -5.77 -3.70 4.00
C LEU A 58 -6.47 -4.63 4.99
N GLU A 59 -7.03 -5.73 4.51
CA GLU A 59 -7.70 -6.73 5.35
C GLU A 59 -6.73 -7.29 6.39
N GLU A 60 -5.50 -7.60 5.99
CA GLU A 60 -4.47 -8.08 6.90
C GLU A 60 -4.15 -7.05 7.99
N ARG A 61 -3.95 -5.78 7.62
CA ARG A 61 -3.65 -4.71 8.59
C ARG A 61 -4.79 -4.48 9.57
N LEU A 62 -6.03 -4.45 9.08
CA LEU A 62 -7.21 -4.23 9.90
C LEU A 62 -7.40 -5.35 10.95
N ARG A 63 -6.99 -6.59 10.63
CA ARG A 63 -6.99 -7.70 11.59
C ARG A 63 -5.87 -7.62 12.62
N GLN A 64 -4.74 -7.00 12.29
CA GLN A 64 -3.54 -6.96 13.14
C GLN A 64 -3.47 -5.73 14.05
N SER A 65 -4.16 -4.63 13.73
CA SER A 65 -4.00 -3.36 14.46
C SER A 65 -5.33 -2.64 14.65
N GLU A 66 -5.88 -2.75 15.86
CA GLU A 66 -7.13 -2.07 16.24
C GLU A 66 -6.94 -0.56 16.50
N ASN A 67 -5.72 -0.15 16.88
CA ASN A 67 -5.40 1.24 17.23
C ASN A 67 -5.04 2.11 16.02
N ASP A 68 -4.97 1.53 14.82
CA ASP A 68 -4.70 2.28 13.61
C ASP A 68 -5.91 3.12 13.21
N SER A 69 -5.68 4.43 13.14
CA SER A 69 -6.71 5.44 12.84
C SER A 69 -6.64 5.95 11.40
N ARG A 70 -5.48 5.88 10.75
CA ARG A 70 -5.24 6.44 9.42
C ARG A 70 -4.39 5.51 8.57
N TYR A 71 -4.82 5.29 7.34
CA TYR A 71 -4.13 4.48 6.35
C TYR A 71 -3.91 5.28 5.10
N TRP A 72 -2.80 5.03 4.42
CA TRP A 72 -2.59 5.52 3.06
C TRP A 72 -2.48 4.33 2.11
N LEU A 73 -3.44 4.22 1.21
CA LEU A 73 -3.54 3.14 0.24
C LEU A 73 -3.08 3.65 -1.12
N THR A 74 -2.30 2.86 -1.86
CA THR A 74 -1.99 3.15 -3.26
C THR A 74 -2.11 1.94 -4.16
N SER A 75 -2.61 2.15 -5.37
CA SER A 75 -2.66 1.13 -6.40
C SER A 75 -2.22 1.72 -7.74
N PHE A 76 -1.56 0.91 -8.56
CA PHE A 76 -1.07 1.29 -9.88
C PHE A 76 -1.09 0.08 -10.80
N GLY A 77 -1.18 0.30 -12.12
CA GLY A 77 -1.29 -0.80 -13.06
C GLY A 77 -1.22 -0.38 -14.52
N ALA A 78 -1.57 -1.32 -15.41
CA ALA A 78 -1.58 -1.12 -16.85
C ALA A 78 -2.43 0.10 -17.26
N GLY A 79 -2.06 0.74 -18.37
CA GLY A 79 -2.59 2.06 -18.75
C GLY A 79 -1.93 3.22 -18.00
N PHE A 80 -0.78 2.98 -17.35
CA PHE A 80 -0.01 3.97 -16.59
C PHE A 80 -0.84 4.70 -15.53
N SER A 81 -1.73 3.96 -14.90
CA SER A 81 -2.64 4.48 -13.90
C SER A 81 -2.02 4.36 -12.51
N ALA A 82 -2.25 5.36 -11.68
CA ALA A 82 -1.89 5.35 -10.26
C ALA A 82 -2.94 6.11 -9.47
N HIS A 83 -3.42 5.51 -8.38
CA HIS A 83 -4.42 6.05 -7.50
C HIS A 83 -3.94 5.94 -6.05
N SER A 84 -4.43 6.84 -5.21
CA SER A 84 -4.22 6.79 -3.77
C SER A 84 -5.51 7.12 -3.03
N CYS A 85 -5.66 6.58 -1.83
CA CYS A 85 -6.77 6.85 -0.94
C CYS A 85 -6.21 7.07 0.47
N GLU A 86 -6.56 8.18 1.10
CA GLU A 86 -6.45 8.30 2.55
C GLU A 86 -7.74 7.79 3.17
N MET A 87 -7.60 6.84 4.09
CA MET A 87 -8.72 6.24 4.79
C MET A 87 -8.55 6.43 6.30
N TRP A 88 -9.67 6.70 6.97
CA TRP A 88 -9.75 6.82 8.42
C TRP A 88 -10.65 5.74 8.98
N ARG A 89 -10.34 5.28 10.18
CA ARG A 89 -11.19 4.39 10.98
C ARG A 89 -11.97 5.18 12.02
#